data_AF-A0A2C6L864-F1
#
_entry.id   AF-A0A2C6L864-F1
#
_cell.length_a   1.000
_cell.length_b   1.000
_cell.length_c   1.000
_cell.angle_alpha   90.00
_cell.angle_beta   90.00
_cell.angle_gamma   90.00
#
_symmetry.space_group_name_H-M   'P 1'
#
loop_
_entity.id
_entity.type
_entity.pdbx_description
1 polymer ?
#
loop_
_entity_poly.entity_id
_entity_poly.type
_entity_poly.pdbx_seq_one_letter_code
_entity_poly.pdbx_strand_id
1 'polypeptide(L)'
;MHEPATVDASVMTPVHFPTIQRDNTYHWNEWELRRRALQMADILNRQTTSCQTMISHCRSEQETQVYILKEKDQNTMKSTGTSSIRKKKYVAGLRGKTDQEVKTIKIQFDP
;
A
#
# COMPACT_ATOMS: atom_id res chain seq x y z
N MET A 1 44.75 45.09 -27.35
CA MET A 1 43.48 44.72 -27.99
C MET A 1 43.64 43.27 -28.40
N HIS A 2 42.84 42.34 -27.87
CA HIS A 2 42.97 40.91 -28.19
C HIS A 2 42.11 40.64 -29.43
N GLU A 3 42.72 40.09 -30.49
CA GLU A 3 42.00 39.75 -31.72
C GLU A 3 41.06 38.55 -31.47
N PRO A 4 39.83 38.54 -32.03
CA PRO A 4 38.92 37.43 -31.84
C PRO A 4 39.44 36.20 -32.59
N ALA A 5 39.87 35.18 -31.84
CA ALA A 5 40.26 33.90 -32.42
C ALA A 5 39.02 33.17 -32.95
N THR A 6 38.99 32.87 -34.25
CA THR A 6 37.97 32.03 -34.87
C THR A 6 38.32 30.56 -34.66
N VAL A 7 37.40 29.80 -34.09
CA VAL A 7 37.56 28.35 -33.85
C VAL A 7 36.52 27.62 -34.70
N ASP A 8 36.90 26.48 -35.28
CA ASP A 8 35.98 25.66 -36.06
C ASP A 8 34.84 25.12 -35.18
N ALA A 9 33.60 25.50 -35.54
CA ALA A 9 32.40 25.00 -34.91
C ALA A 9 31.70 24.04 -35.88
N SER A 10 31.74 22.74 -35.58
CA SER A 10 30.92 21.75 -36.27
C SER A 10 29.59 21.59 -35.53
N VAL A 11 28.48 21.76 -36.25
CA VAL A 11 27.13 21.53 -35.72
C VAL A 11 26.54 20.34 -36.48
N MET A 12 26.31 19.25 -35.77
CA MET A 12 25.63 18.08 -36.31
C MET A 12 24.11 18.25 -36.15
N THR A 13 23.34 17.95 -37.20
CA THR A 13 21.88 17.84 -37.06
C THR A 13 21.56 16.65 -36.15
N PRO A 14 20.79 16.83 -35.06
CA PRO A 14 20.45 15.74 -34.17
C PRO A 14 19.72 14.64 -34.94
N VAL A 15 20.24 13.41 -34.85
CA VAL A 15 19.76 12.25 -35.62
C VAL A 15 18.36 11.82 -35.18
N HIS A 16 18.02 12.06 -33.91
CA HIS A 16 16.70 11.81 -33.36
C HIS A 16 16.14 13.09 -32.75
N PHE A 17 15.15 13.68 -33.41
CA PHE A 17 14.29 14.65 -32.74
C PHE A 17 13.57 13.95 -31.59
N PRO A 18 13.45 14.57 -30.41
CA PRO A 18 12.60 14.03 -29.36
C PRO A 18 11.19 13.89 -29.94
N THR A 19 10.70 12.65 -30.00
CA THR A 19 9.34 12.36 -30.45
C THR A 19 8.36 13.19 -29.62
N ILE A 20 7.28 13.66 -30.26
CA ILE A 20 6.19 14.42 -29.65
C ILE A 20 5.93 13.88 -28.24
N GLN A 21 6.19 14.70 -27.22
CA GLN A 21 5.90 14.34 -25.83
C GLN A 21 4.39 14.26 -25.65
N ARG A 22 3.83 13.09 -25.94
CA ARG A 22 2.41 12.82 -25.76
C ARG A 22 2.17 12.67 -24.27
N ASP A 23 1.47 13.62 -23.69
CA ASP A 23 1.02 13.52 -22.31
C ASP A 23 -0.06 12.44 -22.22
N ASN A 24 0.32 11.28 -21.69
CA ASN A 24 -0.60 10.16 -21.46
C ASN A 24 -1.57 10.44 -20.31
N THR A 25 -1.32 11.47 -19.50
CA THR A 25 -2.16 11.87 -18.38
C THR A 25 -3.17 12.95 -18.75
N TYR A 26 -3.06 13.55 -19.94
CA TYR A 26 -3.99 14.56 -20.43
C TYR A 26 -5.38 13.98 -20.73
N HIS A 27 -6.42 14.61 -20.18
CA HIS A 27 -7.82 14.35 -20.54
C HIS A 27 -8.55 15.65 -20.82
N TRP A 28 -9.35 15.65 -21.88
CA TRP A 28 -10.23 16.76 -22.25
C TRP A 28 -11.56 16.74 -21.47
N ASN A 29 -11.92 15.60 -20.86
CA ASN A 29 -13.15 15.44 -20.11
C ASN A 29 -13.00 15.99 -18.68
N GLU A 30 -13.78 17.03 -18.37
CA GLU A 30 -13.77 17.68 -17.07
C GLU A 30 -14.14 16.74 -15.91
N TRP A 31 -15.04 15.78 -16.12
CA TRP A 31 -15.42 14.82 -15.09
C TRP A 31 -14.27 13.92 -14.69
N GLU A 32 -13.42 13.51 -15.63
CA GLU A 32 -12.21 12.75 -15.33
C GLU A 32 -11.21 13.58 -14.52
N LEU A 33 -11.04 14.85 -14.89
CA LEU A 33 -10.16 15.77 -14.16
C LEU A 33 -10.65 15.97 -12.71
N ARG A 34 -11.95 16.16 -12.51
CA ARG A 34 -12.56 16.28 -11.16
C ARG A 34 -12.36 15.01 -10.33
N ARG A 35 -12.57 13.82 -10.90
CA ARG A 35 -12.34 12.55 -10.19
C ARG A 35 -10.89 12.39 -9.75
N ARG A 36 -9.93 12.73 -10.62
CA ARG A 36 -8.50 12.69 -10.29
C ARG A 36 -8.12 13.69 -9.22
N ALA A 37 -8.66 14.91 -9.28
CA ALA A 37 -8.42 15.92 -8.26
C ALA A 37 -8.95 15.46 -6.89
N LEU A 38 -10.14 14.88 -6.83
CA LEU A 38 -10.71 14.31 -5.59
C LEU A 38 -9.86 13.15 -5.06
N GLN A 39 -9.41 12.24 -5.93
CA GLN A 39 -8.52 11.14 -5.55
C GLN A 39 -7.20 11.65 -4.96
N MET A 40 -6.61 12.69 -5.57
CA MET A 40 -5.38 13.31 -5.06
C MET A 40 -5.61 14.03 -3.73
N ALA A 41 -6.71 14.74 -3.57
CA ALA A 41 -7.07 15.37 -2.31
C ALA A 41 -7.27 14.33 -1.18
N ASP A 42 -7.89 13.19 -1.47
CA ASP A 42 -8.05 12.10 -0.49
C ASP A 42 -6.69 11.54 -0.06
N ILE A 43 -5.82 11.21 -1.01
CA ILE A 43 -4.45 10.72 -0.77
C ILE A 43 -3.64 11.71 0.09
N LEU A 44 -3.74 13.01 -0.21
CA LEU A 44 -3.06 14.06 0.54
C LEU A 44 -3.60 14.27 1.96
N ASN A 45 -4.84 13.84 2.25
CA ASN A 45 -5.46 13.93 3.57
C ASN A 45 -5.30 12.65 4.42
N ARG A 46 -4.73 11.56 3.88
CA ARG A 46 -4.51 10.31 4.64
C ARG A 46 -3.36 10.47 5.64
N GLN A 47 -3.45 9.79 6.80
CA GLN A 47 -2.44 9.90 7.87
C GLN A 47 -1.01 9.50 7.44
N THR A 48 -0.86 8.64 6.43
CA THR A 48 0.44 8.17 5.92
C THR A 48 0.93 8.95 4.70
N THR A 49 0.90 10.28 4.72
CA THR A 49 1.19 11.15 3.56
C THR A 49 2.63 11.14 3.02
N SER A 50 3.61 10.62 3.76
CA SER A 50 5.03 10.98 3.56
C SER A 50 5.66 10.50 2.24
N CYS A 51 5.14 9.43 1.62
CA CYS A 51 5.75 8.85 0.41
C CYS A 51 4.75 8.59 -0.73
N GLN A 52 3.51 9.05 -0.64
CA GLN A 52 2.45 8.61 -1.55
C GLN A 52 2.41 9.37 -2.89
N THR A 53 3.07 10.53 -2.97
CA THR A 53 3.03 11.39 -4.16
C THR A 53 4.39 12.00 -4.50
N MET A 54 4.59 12.37 -5.77
CA MET A 54 5.80 13.07 -6.21
C MET A 54 5.99 14.41 -5.47
N ILE A 55 4.91 15.08 -5.08
CA ILE A 55 4.96 16.33 -4.28
C ILE A 55 5.44 16.05 -2.86
N SER A 56 5.02 14.94 -2.24
CA SER A 56 5.56 14.55 -0.92
C SER A 56 7.05 14.22 -0.95
N HIS A 57 7.58 13.77 -2.10
CA HIS A 57 9.02 13.52 -2.26
C HIS A 57 9.86 14.79 -2.14
N CYS A 58 9.35 15.93 -2.61
CA CYS A 58 10.05 17.22 -2.57
C CYS A 58 9.94 17.95 -1.22
N ARG A 59 9.21 17.42 -0.22
CA ARG A 59 9.05 18.04 1.11
C ARG A 59 10.22 17.76 2.06
N SER A 60 11.02 16.75 1.78
CA SER A 60 12.23 16.45 2.57
C SER A 60 13.46 16.96 1.83
N GLU A 61 14.12 17.97 2.39
CA GLU A 61 15.57 18.11 2.18
C GLU A 61 16.22 16.84 2.75
N GLN A 62 16.78 16.01 1.88
CA GLN A 62 17.49 14.80 2.29
C GLN A 62 18.89 15.16 2.80
N GLU A 63 18.98 15.89 3.91
CA GLU A 63 20.19 15.86 4.73
C GLU A 63 20.14 14.60 5.59
N THR A 64 20.74 13.51 5.10
CA THR A 64 20.89 12.29 5.91
C THR A 64 21.91 12.51 7.02
N GLN A 65 21.44 12.89 8.21
CA GLN A 65 22.23 12.74 9.43
C GLN A 65 22.34 11.26 9.78
N VAL A 66 23.56 10.72 9.79
CA VAL A 66 23.84 9.35 10.23
C VAL A 66 23.51 9.25 11.72
N TYR A 67 22.36 8.66 12.05
CA TYR A 67 22.02 8.27 13.42
C TYR A 67 22.24 6.77 13.55
N ILE A 68 23.24 6.39 14.36
CA ILE A 68 23.51 5.00 14.69
C ILE A 68 22.29 4.45 15.45
N LEU A 69 21.70 3.35 14.97
CA LEU A 69 20.50 2.77 15.58
C LEU A 69 20.79 2.41 17.04
N LYS A 70 20.09 3.05 17.97
CA LYS A 70 20.00 2.58 19.36
C LYS A 70 19.00 1.43 19.39
N GLU A 71 19.33 0.36 20.09
CA GLU A 71 18.36 -0.71 20.37
C GLU A 71 17.16 -0.09 21.08
N LYS A 72 15.98 -0.23 20.47
CA LYS A 72 14.72 0.29 20.99
C LYS A 72 13.67 -0.78 20.82
N ASP A 73 13.24 -1.36 21.93
CA ASP A 73 12.14 -2.31 21.95
C ASP A 73 10.84 -1.60 21.58
N GLN A 74 10.07 -2.22 20.68
CA GLN A 74 8.78 -1.74 20.23
C GLN A 74 7.73 -2.82 20.52
N ASN A 75 6.73 -2.48 21.32
CA ASN A 75 5.60 -3.37 21.56
C ASN A 75 4.54 -3.15 20.47
N THR A 76 4.25 -4.20 19.71
CA THR A 76 3.10 -4.20 18.78
C THR A 76 1.84 -4.59 19.55
N MET A 77 0.71 -3.96 19.23
CA MET A 77 -0.57 -4.31 19.82
C MET A 77 -0.93 -5.77 19.49
N LYS A 78 -1.07 -6.61 20.53
CA LYS A 78 -1.66 -7.95 20.40
C LYS A 78 -3.13 -7.88 20.83
N SER A 79 -4.02 -8.09 19.87
CA SER A 79 -5.45 -8.24 20.11
C SER A 79 -5.80 -9.72 20.19
N THR A 80 -6.14 -10.19 21.39
CA THR A 80 -6.68 -11.54 21.61
C THR A 80 -8.16 -11.42 21.96
N GLY A 81 -9.03 -12.11 21.23
CA GLY A 81 -10.46 -12.21 21.58
C GLY A 81 -10.71 -13.34 22.57
N THR A 82 -11.65 -13.15 23.51
CA THR A 82 -12.13 -14.23 24.39
C THR A 82 -13.46 -14.76 23.87
N SER A 83 -13.49 -15.99 23.39
CA SER A 83 -14.75 -16.69 23.09
C SER A 83 -15.19 -17.53 24.29
N SER A 84 -16.49 -17.56 24.56
CA SER A 84 -17.07 -18.47 25.57
C SER A 84 -17.00 -19.94 25.12
N ILE A 85 -16.80 -20.85 26.09
CA ILE A 85 -16.79 -22.31 25.86
C ILE A 85 -18.09 -22.76 25.19
N ARG A 86 -17.99 -23.41 24.03
CA ARG A 86 -19.17 -23.90 23.28
C ARG A 86 -19.49 -25.33 23.70
N LYS A 87 -20.58 -25.51 24.46
CA LYS A 87 -21.09 -26.84 24.86
C LYS A 87 -22.09 -27.35 23.83
N LYS A 88 -21.77 -28.47 23.16
CA LYS A 88 -22.71 -29.14 22.24
C LYS A 88 -23.13 -30.49 22.80
N LYS A 89 -24.41 -30.83 22.65
CA LYS A 89 -24.98 -32.14 23.01
C LYS A 89 -25.43 -32.82 21.74
N TYR A 90 -24.89 -34.00 21.46
CA TYR A 90 -25.29 -34.83 20.34
C TYR A 90 -25.93 -36.12 20.88
N VAL A 91 -27.03 -36.54 20.28
CA VAL A 91 -27.67 -37.81 20.61
C VAL A 91 -27.32 -38.80 19.49
N ALA A 92 -26.50 -39.79 19.83
CA ALA A 92 -26.03 -40.82 18.91
C ALA A 92 -26.83 -42.11 19.12
N GLY A 93 -26.97 -42.90 18.05
CA GLY A 93 -27.70 -44.18 18.10
C GLY A 93 -29.18 -44.11 17.69
N LEU A 94 -29.71 -42.95 17.28
CA LEU A 94 -31.08 -42.85 16.74
C LEU A 94 -31.24 -43.36 15.30
N ARG A 95 -30.15 -43.50 14.56
CA ARG A 95 -30.15 -44.08 13.20
C ARG A 95 -29.13 -45.21 13.16
N GLY A 96 -29.60 -46.45 13.19
CA GLY A 96 -28.79 -47.66 13.29
C GLY A 96 -29.65 -48.93 13.45
N LYS A 97 -29.01 -50.07 13.76
CA LYS A 97 -29.69 -51.35 14.03
C LYS A 97 -30.52 -51.26 15.33
N THR A 98 -31.61 -52.02 15.44
CA THR A 98 -32.56 -52.01 16.57
C THR A 98 -31.92 -52.26 17.94
N ASP A 99 -30.74 -52.90 17.97
CA ASP A 99 -30.03 -53.33 19.17
C ASP A 99 -29.04 -52.28 19.74
N GLN A 100 -29.06 -51.06 19.20
CA GLN A 100 -28.09 -50.02 19.55
C GLN A 100 -28.70 -49.01 20.52
N GLU A 101 -28.19 -49.00 21.76
CA GLU A 101 -28.67 -48.10 22.81
C GLU A 101 -28.37 -46.62 22.51
N VAL A 102 -29.32 -45.75 22.86
CA VAL A 102 -29.21 -44.30 22.68
C VAL A 102 -28.17 -43.73 23.65
N LYS A 103 -27.14 -43.07 23.11
CA LYS A 103 -26.06 -42.47 23.91
C LYS A 103 -26.03 -40.96 23.72
N THR A 104 -26.07 -40.22 24.82
CA THR A 104 -25.89 -38.76 24.81
C THR A 104 -24.42 -38.42 24.97
N ILE A 105 -23.81 -37.87 23.92
CA ILE A 105 -22.41 -37.46 23.91
C ILE A 105 -22.35 -35.95 24.15
N LYS A 106 -21.67 -35.56 25.25
CA LYS A 106 -21.41 -34.15 25.59
C LYS A 106 -20.00 -33.81 25.10
N ILE A 107 -19.90 -32.84 24.19
CA ILE A 107 -18.61 -32.38 23.66
C ILE A 107 -18.41 -30.93 24.07
N GLN A 108 -17.23 -30.65 24.63
CA GLN A 108 -16.78 -29.29 24.94
C GLN A 108 -15.71 -28.93 23.92
N PHE A 109 -15.87 -27.78 23.28
CA PHE A 109 -14.84 -27.20 22.42
C PHE A 109 -14.21 -26.05 23.18
N ASP A 110 -12.92 -26.17 23.45
CA ASP A 110 -12.10 -25.09 23.99
C ASP A 110 -11.91 -24.01 22.91
N PRO A 111 -11.85 -22.72 23.31
CA PRO A 111 -11.72 -21.59 22.40
C PRO A 111 -10.38 -21.55 21.65
#